data_AF-A0A7Y5R0N0-F1
#
_entry.id   AF-A0A7Y5R0N0-F1
#
_cell.length_a   1.000
_cell.length_b   1.000
_cell.length_c   1.000
_cell.angle_alpha   90.00
_cell.angle_beta   90.00
_cell.angle_gamma   90.00
#
_symmetry.space_group_name_H-M   'P 1'
#
loop_
_entity.id
_entity.type
_entity.pdbx_description
1 polymer ?
#
loop_
_entity_poly.entity_id
_entity_poly.type
_entity_poly.pdbx_seq_one_letter_code
_entity_poly.pdbx_strand_id
1 'polypeptide(L)' 'MELALESFIIEGVTTTMPFLARVMRNKKFRAGDVDTKFLERETDLFKEPA' A
#
# COMPACT_ATOMS: atom_id res chain seq x y z
N MET A 1 11.15 3.99 1.46
CA MET A 1 9.94 3.78 2.29
C MET A 1 9.51 2.32 2.36
N GLU A 2 9.56 1.56 1.26
CA GLU A 2 9.15 0.14 1.23
C GLU A 2 9.83 -0.71 2.33
N LEU A 3 11.15 -0.63 2.45
CA LEU A 3 11.92 -1.34 3.49
C LEU A 3 11.42 -1.02 4.91
N ALA A 4 11.11 0.24 5.20
CA ALA A 4 10.65 0.65 6.52
C ALA A 4 9.26 0.10 6.86
N LEU A 5 8.38 -0.04 5.86
CA LEU A 5 7.05 -0.62 6.05
C LEU A 5 7.10 -2.14 6.23
N GLU A 6 8.13 -2.80 5.70
CA GLU A 6 8.31 -4.25 5.83
C GLU A 6 9.06 -4.65 7.10
N SER A 7 9.97 -3.79 7.59
CA SER A 7 10.80 -4.09 8.75
C SER A 7 10.20 -3.64 10.09
N PHE A 8 9.15 -2.81 10.09
CA PHE A 8 8.55 -2.31 11.33
C PHE A 8 7.66 -3.37 11.98
N ILE A 9 7.97 -3.69 13.23
CA ILE A 9 7.17 -4.61 14.04
C ILE A 9 6.29 -3.77 14.97
N ILE A 10 4.97 -3.95 14.85
CA ILE A 10 3.96 -3.33 15.70
C ILE A 10 3.04 -4.44 16.23
N GLU A 11 2.89 -4.50 17.55
CA GLU A 11 2.08 -5.50 18.23
C GLU A 11 0.90 -4.86 18.96
N GLY A 12 -0.22 -5.58 19.08
CA GLY A 12 -1.39 -5.18 19.86
C GLY A 12 -2.38 -4.25 19.15
N VAL A 13 -2.07 -3.72 17.96
CA VAL A 13 -2.98 -2.88 17.18
C VAL A 13 -2.91 -3.18 15.68
N THR A 14 -4.06 -3.11 15.00
CA THR A 14 -4.12 -3.16 13.54
C THR A 14 -3.62 -1.85 12.94
N THR A 15 -2.80 -1.94 11.89
CA THR A 15 -2.23 -0.77 11.22
C THR A 15 -2.53 -0.78 9.72
N THR A 16 -2.42 0.38 9.08
CA THR A 16 -2.57 0.52 7.62
C THR A 16 -1.30 0.20 6.84
N MET A 17 -0.24 -0.25 7.52
CA MET A 17 1.05 -0.57 6.90
C MET A 17 0.93 -1.61 5.76
N PRO A 18 0.17 -2.71 5.88
CA PRO A 18 0.03 -3.68 4.78
C PRO A 18 -0.61 -3.08 3.53
N PHE A 19 -1.54 -2.12 3.70
CA PHE A 19 -2.11 -1.36 2.59
C PHE A 19 -1.06 -0.44 1.95
N LEU A 20 -0.35 0.35 2.75
CA LEU A 20 0.67 1.26 2.24
C LEU A 20 1.80 0.51 1.52
N ALA A 21 2.22 -0.66 2.02
CA ALA A 21 3.21 -1.50 1.36
C ALA A 21 2.74 -1.96 -0.03
N ARG A 22 1.47 -2.35 -0.18
CA ARG A 22 0.88 -2.70 -1.49
C ARG A 22 0.85 -1.51 -2.45
N VAL A 23 0.50 -0.32 -1.97
CA VAL A 23 0.54 0.92 -2.76
C VAL A 23 1.96 1.19 -3.26
N MET A 24 2.97 1.08 -2.40
CA MET A 24 4.38 1.29 -2.77
C MET A 24 4.90 0.30 -3.83
N ARG A 25 4.35 -0.92 -3.85
CA ARG A 25 4.65 -1.96 -4.84
C ARG A 25 3.89 -1.80 -6.17
N ASN A 26 2.81 -1.01 -6.22
CA ASN A 26 1.99 -0.83 -7.42
C ASN A 26 2.79 -0.14 -8.54
N LYS A 27 2.72 -0.69 -9.76
CA LYS A 27 3.48 -0.20 -10.91
C LYS A 27 3.11 1.24 -11.31
N LYS A 28 1.84 1.61 -11.26
CA LYS A 28 1.37 2.96 -11.59
C LYS A 28 1.83 3.98 -10.55
N PHE A 29 1.77 3.60 -9.28
CA PHE A 29 2.30 4.41 -8.19
C PHE A 29 3.81 4.68 -8.36
N ARG A 30 4.59 3.64 -8.71
CA ARG A 30 6.03 3.78 -8.98
C ARG A 30 6.36 4.55 -10.26
N ALA A 31 5.46 4.53 -11.25
CA ALA A 31 5.58 5.31 -12.48
C ALA A 31 5.20 6.79 -12.30
N GLY A 32 4.63 7.16 -11.14
CA GLY A 32 4.12 8.51 -10.89
C GLY A 32 2.77 8.80 -11.56
N ASP A 33 2.11 7.79 -12.11
CA ASP A 33 0.77 7.88 -12.71
C ASP A 33 -0.29 7.81 -11.60
N VAL A 34 -0.38 8.89 -10.81
CA VAL A 34 -1.26 9.02 -9.66
C VAL A 34 -2.01 10.34 -9.69
N ASP A 35 -3.28 10.30 -9.28
CA ASP A 35 -4.11 11.48 -9.06
C ASP A 35 -5.05 11.25 -7.86
N THR A 36 -5.94 12.21 -7.60
CA THR A 36 -6.86 12.14 -6.44
C THR A 36 -7.85 10.98 -6.50
N LYS A 37 -8.04 10.35 -7.66
CA LYS A 37 -8.92 9.20 -7.89
C LYS A 37 -8.14 7.89 -8.12
N PHE A 38 -6.83 7.89 -7.93
CA PHE A 38 -5.97 6.72 -8.14
C PHE A 38 -6.49 5.48 -7.38
N LEU A 39 -6.80 5.64 -6.09
CA LEU A 39 -7.26 4.55 -5.24
C LEU A 39 -8.63 4.00 -5.68
N GLU A 40 -9.52 4.84 -6.21
CA GLU A 40 -10.83 4.41 -6.72
C GLU A 40 -10.68 3.54 -7.98
N ARG A 41 -9.63 3.74 -8.77
CA ARG A 41 -9.34 2.95 -9.99
C ARG A 41 -8.60 1.65 -9.67
N GLU A 42 -7.67 1.70 -8.72
CA GLU A 42 -6.86 0.54 -8.30
C GLU A 42 -7.54 -0.22 -7.14
N THR A 43 -8.79 -0.66 -7.35
CA THR A 43 -9.62 -1.30 -6.31
C THR A 43 -9.00 -2.57 -5.73
N ASP A 44 -8.13 -3.23 -6.49
CA ASP A 44 -7.39 -4.42 -6.05
C ASP A 44 -6.44 -4.13 -4.87
N LEU A 45 -6.02 -2.88 -4.67
CA LEU A 45 -5.17 -2.49 -3.52
C LEU A 45 -5.87 -2.64 -2.18
N PHE A 46 -7.21 -2.67 -2.15
CA PHE A 46 -7.99 -2.86 -0.92
C PHE A 46 -8.19 -4.33 -0.56
N LYS A 47 -7.95 -5.28 -1.47
CA LYS A 47 -8.15 -6.71 -1.22
C LYS A 47 -7.07 -7.25 -0.31
N GLU A 48 -7.42 -7.68 0.90
CA GLU A 48 -6.46 -8.34 1.79
C GLU A 48 -5.84 -9.56 1.09
N PRO A 49 -4.50 -9.73 1.18
CA PRO A 49 -3.87 -10.95 0.68
C PRO A 49 -4.43 -12.16 1.45
N ALA A 50 -4.72 -13.23 0.72
CA ALA A 50 -5.17 -14.50 1.29
C ALA A 50 -4.07 -15.16 2.14
#